data_AF-A0A3N5ILW5-F1
#
_entry.id   AF-A0A3N5ILW5-F1
#
_cell.length_a   1.000
_cell.length_b   1.000
_cell.length_c   1.000
_cell.angle_alpha   90.00
_cell.angle_beta   90.00
_cell.angle_gamma   90.00
#
_symmetry.space_group_name_H-M   'P 1'
#
loop_
_entity.id
_entity.type
_entity.pdbx_description
1 polymer ?
#
loop_
_entity_poly.entity_id
_entity_poly.type
_entity_poly.pdbx_seq_one_letter_code
_entity_poly.pdbx_strand_id
1 'polypeptide(L)' 'MKLRILQELGFACYIDDHLDTCHLLFQHAILPIVFEQPWNQEPHPFPKVANWRELGKILLAHPD' A
#
# COMPACT_ATOMS: atom_id res chain seq x y z
N MET A 1 11.04 11.60 1.01
CA MET A 1 10.19 12.39 1.93
C MET A 1 9.10 11.54 2.55
N LYS A 2 8.27 10.85 1.76
CA LYS A 2 7.17 9.98 2.24
C LYS A 2 7.61 8.87 3.21
N LEU A 3 8.58 8.04 2.79
CA LEU A 3 9.13 6.95 3.61
C LEU A 3 9.57 7.41 5.00
N ARG A 4 10.37 8.49 5.09
CA ARG A 4 10.87 9.02 6.35
C ARG A 4 9.73 9.35 7.32
N ILE A 5 8.72 10.07 6.87
CA ILE A 5 7.58 10.46 7.70
C ILE A 5 6.81 9.22 8.19
N LEU A 6 6.59 8.23 7.32
CA LEU A 6 5.88 7.01 7.69
C LEU A 6 6.65 6.19 8.74
N GLN A 7 7.98 6.15 8.65
CA GLN A 7 8.84 5.51 9.63
C GLN A 7 8.84 6.27 10.97
N GLU A 8 8.95 7.60 10.94
CA GLU A 8 8.90 8.45 12.15
C GLU A 8 7.56 8.30 12.89
N LEU A 9 6.47 8.09 12.17
CA LEU A 9 5.13 7.89 12.74
C LEU A 9 4.80 6.42 13.05
N GLY A 10 5.70 5.48 12.72
CA GLY A 10 5.52 4.06 13.03
C GLY A 10 4.44 3.33 12.22
N PHE A 11 4.16 3.77 10.98
CA PHE A 11 3.19 3.08 10.12
C PHE A 11 3.75 1.76 9.57
N ALA A 12 2.99 0.69 9.74
CA ALA A 12 3.31 -0.63 9.18
C ALA A 12 2.70 -0.88 7.79
N CYS A 13 1.70 -0.08 7.38
CA CYS A 13 1.06 -0.19 6.08
C CYS A 13 0.77 1.18 5.46
N TYR A 14 0.67 1.23 4.13
CA TYR A 14 0.37 2.47 3.41
C TYR A 14 -0.34 2.20 2.07
N ILE A 15 -1.25 3.09 1.68
CA ILE A 15 -2.01 2.98 0.43
C ILE A 15 -1.49 4.02 -0.57
N ASP A 16 -1.10 3.60 -1.76
CA ASP A 16 -0.52 4.48 -2.79
C ASP A 16 -0.90 4.02 -4.20
N ASP A 17 -0.99 4.93 -5.16
CA ASP A 17 -1.21 4.62 -6.57
C ASP A 17 0.08 4.65 -7.41
N HIS A 18 1.21 5.04 -6.79
CA HIS A 18 2.52 5.05 -7.43
C HIS A 18 3.34 3.80 -7.07
N LEU A 19 3.63 2.95 -8.06
CA LEU A 19 4.26 1.64 -7.83
C LEU A 19 5.71 1.74 -7.38
N ASP A 20 6.49 2.67 -7.92
CA ASP A 20 7.86 2.91 -7.41
C ASP A 20 7.87 3.26 -5.92
N THR A 21 6.86 4.03 -5.47
CA THR A 21 6.68 4.29 -4.04
C THR A 21 6.33 3.01 -3.29
N CYS A 22 5.43 2.18 -3.82
CA CYS A 22 5.07 0.90 -3.20
C CYS A 22 6.28 -0.04 -3.05
N HIS A 23 7.10 -0.17 -4.09
CA HIS A 23 8.33 -0.94 -4.06
C HIS A 23 9.32 -0.42 -3.02
N LEU A 24 9.53 0.90 -2.97
CA LEU A 24 10.38 1.53 -1.96
C LEU A 24 9.85 1.26 -0.55
N LEU A 25 8.55 1.41 -0.30
CA LEU A 25 7.96 1.18 1.02
C LEU A 25 8.13 -0.28 1.47
N PHE A 26 7.90 -1.24 0.57
CA PHE A 26 8.06 -2.66 0.85
C PHE A 26 9.49 -3.02 1.23
N GLN A 27 10.49 -2.44 0.55
CA GLN A 27 11.91 -2.62 0.89
C GLN A 27 12.26 -2.12 2.30
N HIS A 28 11.46 -1.22 2.85
CA HIS A 28 11.62 -0.66 4.19
C HIS A 28 10.58 -1.17 5.20
N ALA A 29 10.04 -2.37 4.97
CA ALA A 29 9.11 -3.08 5.85
C ALA A 29 7.78 -2.35 6.11
N ILE A 30 7.36 -1.45 5.21
CA ILE A 30 6.02 -0.86 5.19
C ILE A 30 5.23 -1.58 4.11
N LEU A 31 4.16 -2.27 4.48
CA LEU A 31 3.33 -3.05 3.56
C LEU A 31 2.51 -2.11 2.66
N PRO A 32 2.75 -2.09 1.34
CA PRO A 32 1.96 -1.28 0.43
C PRO A 32 0.64 -1.99 0.08
N ILE A 33 -0.42 -1.21 -0.06
CA ILE A 33 -1.66 -1.60 -0.75
C ILE A 33 -1.79 -0.65 -1.95
N VAL A 34 -1.84 -1.19 -3.15
CA VAL A 34 -1.93 -0.39 -4.37
C VAL A 34 -3.37 0.06 -4.58
N PHE A 35 -3.57 1.37 -4.69
CA PHE A 35 -4.85 1.92 -5.14
C PHE A 35 -4.88 1.87 -6.68
N GLU A 36 -5.78 1.07 -7.23
CA GLU A 36 -5.78 0.75 -8.66
C GLU A 36 -6.10 1.98 -9.53
N GLN A 37 -5.22 2.22 -10.50
CA GLN A 37 -5.31 3.32 -11.46
C GLN A 37 -4.79 2.88 -12.84
N PRO A 38 -5.15 3.57 -13.93
CA PRO A 38 -4.70 3.18 -15.28
C PRO A 38 -3.18 3.14 -15.46
N TRP A 39 -2.41 3.89 -14.66
CA TRP A 39 -0.95 3.99 -14.77
C TRP A 39 -0.18 2.93 -13.98
N ASN A 40 -0.82 2.17 -13.08
CA ASN A 40 -0.15 1.19 -12.21
C ASN A 40 -0.49 -0.27 -12.57
N GLN A 41 -0.58 -0.56 -13.87
CA GLN A 41 -1.01 -1.86 -14.39
C GLN A 41 0.14 -2.85 -14.62
N GLU A 42 1.39 -2.46 -14.37
CA GLU A 42 2.51 -3.40 -14.43
C GLU A 42 2.36 -4.51 -13.37
N PRO A 43 2.82 -5.75 -13.66
CA PRO A 43 2.72 -6.85 -12.70
C PRO A 43 3.51 -6.57 -11.42
N HIS A 44 2.86 -6.70 -10.26
CA HIS A 44 3.48 -6.54 -8.95
C HIS A 44 2.84 -7.47 -7.90
N PRO A 45 3.52 -7.78 -6.79
CA PRO A 45 3.02 -8.72 -5.78
C PRO A 45 2.05 -8.09 -4.78
N PHE A 46 1.87 -6.77 -4.80
CA PHE A 46 1.09 -6.05 -3.79
C PHE A 46 -0.43 -6.23 -3.94
N PRO A 47 -1.19 -6.30 -2.82
CA PRO A 47 -2.65 -6.24 -2.85
C PRO A 47 -3.14 -4.99 -3.58
N LYS A 48 -4.19 -5.13 -4.38
CA LYS A 48 -4.86 -4.03 -5.08
C LYS A 48 -6.25 -3.77 -4.52
N VAL A 49 -6.63 -2.50 -4.45
CA VAL A 49 -7.99 -2.06 -4.18
C VAL A 49 -8.38 -0.93 -5.13
N ALA A 50 -9.60 -0.96 -5.65
CA ALA A 50 -10.14 0.10 -6.51
C ALA A 50 -11.03 1.09 -5.73
N ASN A 51 -11.36 0.79 -4.46
CA ASN A 51 -12.26 1.60 -3.65
C ASN A 51 -12.17 1.25 -2.15
N TRP A 52 -12.77 2.12 -1.32
CA TRP A 52 -12.82 1.96 0.14
C TRP A 52 -13.54 0.69 0.61
N ARG A 53 -14.51 0.20 -0.15
CA ARG A 53 -15.25 -1.03 0.21
C ARG A 53 -14.35 -2.25 0.11
N GLU A 54 -13.50 -2.32 -0.90
CA GLU A 54 -12.49 -3.37 -1.05
C GLU A 54 -11.41 -3.28 0.02
N LEU A 55 -10.95 -2.07 0.34
CA LEU A 55 -10.04 -1.87 1.47
C LEU A 55 -10.62 -2.39 2.77
N GLY A 56 -11.90 -2.09 3.05
CA GLY A 56 -12.59 -2.58 4.23
C GLY A 56 -12.60 -4.11 4.34
N LYS A 57 -12.69 -4.83 3.20
CA LYS A 57 -12.64 -6.30 3.20
C LYS A 57 -11.24 -6.81 3.61
N ILE A 58 -10.18 -6.15 3.18
CA ILE A 58 -8.80 -6.50 3.57
C ILE A 58 -8.63 -6.30 5.08
N LEU A 59 -9.01 -5.13 5.59
CA LEU A 59 -8.81 -4.79 7.00
C LEU A 59 -9.65 -5.67 7.93
N LEU A 60 -10.89 -5.98 7.57
CA LEU A 60 -11.78 -6.80 8.39
C LEU A 60 -11.49 -8.31 8.31
N ALA A 61 -10.76 -8.76 7.28
CA ALA A 61 -10.33 -10.16 7.14
C ALA A 61 -9.07 -10.49 7.96
N HIS A 62 -8.41 -9.47 8.52
CA HIS A 62 -7.26 -9.61 9.41
C HIS A 62 -7.62 -9.02 10.78
N PRO A 63 -8.50 -9.67 11.57
CA PRO A 63 -8.66 -9.32 12.98
C PRO A 63 -7.33 -9.64 13.68
N ASP A 64 -6.82 -8.68 14.44
CA ASP A 64 -5.62 -8.83 15.27
C ASP A 64 -5.65 -10.12 16.15
#